data_AF-A0A1H0B2C4-F1
#
_entry.id   AF-A0A1H0B2C4-F1
#
_cell.length_a   1.000
_cell.length_b   1.000
_cell.length_c   1.000
_cell.angle_alpha   90.00
_cell.angle_beta   90.00
_cell.angle_gamma   90.00
#
_symmetry.space_group_name_H-M   'P 1'
#
loop_
_entity.id
_entity.type
_entity.pdbx_description
1 polymer ?
#
loop_
_entity_poly.entity_id
_entity_poly.type
_entity_poly.pdbx_seq_one_letter_code
_entity_poly.pdbx_strand_id
1 'polypeptide(L)' 'MKKAILAVVLNVVGVLLGVFSLMLLEGAIELAVEGGADAAAAFFMLPLAAILAAVSLGMLWGCGRLRA' A
#
# COMPACT_ATOMS: atom_id res chain seq x y z
N MET A 1 1.10 27.88 -1.98
CA MET A 1 1.87 27.06 -1.01
C MET A 1 1.08 25.91 -0.39
N LYS A 2 -0.11 26.12 0.22
CA LYS A 2 -0.88 25.04 0.88
C LYS A 2 -1.17 23.80 -0.01
N LYS A 3 -1.54 24.01 -1.28
CA LYS A 3 -1.78 22.92 -2.24
C LYS A 3 -0.50 22.12 -2.59
N ALA A 4 0.64 22.80 -2.68
CA ALA A 4 1.92 22.17 -2.95
C ALA A 4 2.36 21.28 -1.79
N ILE A 5 2.20 21.75 -0.55
CA ILE A 5 2.48 20.98 0.66
C ILE A 5 1.57 19.74 0.71
N LEU A 6 0.26 19.91 0.47
CA LEU A 6 -0.68 18.79 0.42
C LEU A 6 -0.31 17.75 -0.64
N ALA A 7 0.10 18.19 -1.83
CA ALA A 7 0.55 17.31 -2.90
C ALA A 7 1.81 16.53 -2.48
N VAL A 8 2.79 17.18 -1.85
CA VAL A 8 3.99 16.50 -1.34
C VAL A 8 3.63 15.46 -0.28
N VAL A 9 2.78 15.81 0.68
CA VAL A 9 2.35 14.88 1.75
C VAL A 9 1.62 13.67 1.16
N LEU A 10 0.67 13.88 0.24
CA LEU A 10 -0.04 12.79 -0.43
C LEU A 10 0.91 11.89 -1.23
N ASN A 11 1.95 12.45 -1.84
CA ASN A 11 2.94 11.68 -2.56
C ASN A 11 3.77 10.81 -1.62
N VAL A 12 4.32 11.39 -0.55
CA VAL A 12 5.14 10.66 0.42
C VAL A 12 4.32 9.56 1.09
N VAL A 13 3.11 9.87 1.55
CA VAL A 13 2.23 8.87 2.18
C VAL A 13 1.82 7.80 1.17
N GLY A 14 1.48 8.18 -0.06
CA GLY A 14 1.14 7.23 -1.13
C GLY A 14 2.29 6.26 -1.42
N VAL A 15 3.52 6.76 -1.55
CA VAL A 15 4.71 5.91 -1.76
C VAL A 15 4.94 4.97 -0.57
N LEU A 16 4.89 5.48 0.66
CA LEU A 16 5.09 4.67 1.87
C LEU A 16 4.04 3.56 2.00
N LEU A 17 2.77 3.86 1.72
CA LEU A 17 1.70 2.86 1.68
C LEU A 17 1.92 1.81 0.60
N GLY A 18 2.45 2.22 -0.56
CA GLY A 18 2.79 1.30 -1.65
C GLY A 18 3.90 0.33 -1.23
N VAL A 19 4.99 0.84 -0.64
CA VAL A 19 6.10 0.00 -0.13
C VAL A 19 5.60 -0.95 0.95
N PHE A 20 4.82 -0.45 1.91
CA PHE A 20 4.27 -1.28 2.98
C PHE A 20 3.32 -2.37 2.45
N SER A 21 2.51 -2.04 1.45
CA SER A 21 1.65 -3.01 0.77
C SER A 21 2.45 -4.12 0.11
N LEU A 22 3.60 -3.82 -0.51
CA LEU A 22 4.45 -4.83 -1.13
C LEU A 22 5.10 -5.74 -0.08
N MET A 23 5.57 -5.17 1.03
CA MET A 23 6.09 -5.96 2.15
C MET A 23 5.04 -6.90 2.73
N LEU A 24 3.80 -6.44 2.90
CA LEU A 24 2.70 -7.29 3.35
C LEU A 24 2.37 -8.40 2.35
N LEU A 25 2.41 -8.09 1.05
CA LEU A 25 2.18 -9.10 0.02
C LEU A 25 3.28 -10.16 0.02
N GLU A 26 4.54 -9.74 0.15
CA GLU A 26 5.70 -10.64 0.25
C GLU A 26 5.57 -11.57 1.46
N GLY A 27 5.31 -11.01 2.65
CA GLY A 27 5.08 -11.82 3.85
C GLY A 27 3.85 -12.73 3.77
N ALA A 28 2.78 -12.29 3.10
CA ALA A 28 1.61 -13.14 2.87
C ALA A 28 1.91 -14.34 1.96
N ILE A 29 2.71 -14.11 0.90
CA ILE A 29 3.14 -15.17 0.00
C ILE A 29 4.07 -16.14 0.72
N GLU A 30 5.04 -15.64 1.48
CA GLU A 30 5.96 -16.44 2.28
C GLU A 30 5.20 -17.36 3.25
N LEU A 31 4.26 -16.81 4.03
CA LEU A 31 3.40 -17.59 4.93
C LEU A 31 2.53 -18.62 4.21
N ALA A 32 2.05 -18.31 3.00
CA ALA A 32 1.26 -19.23 2.20
C ALA A 32 2.10 -20.39 1.62
N VAL A 33 3.37 -20.13 1.31
CA VAL A 33 4.30 -21.11 0.73
C VAL A 33 4.92 -22.01 1.79
N GLU A 34 5.38 -21.44 2.90
CA GLU A 34 6.07 -22.19 3.97
C GLU A 34 5.14 -23.15 4.73
N GLY A 35 3.83 -22.90 4.71
CA GLY A 35 2.83 -23.84 5.21
C GLY A 35 3.01 -24.16 6.70
N GLY A 36 2.67 -23.19 7.56
CA GLY A 36 2.72 -23.33 9.02
C GLY A 36 1.38 -23.07 9.70
N ALA A 37 1.37 -23.05 11.04
CA ALA A 37 0.19 -22.68 11.83
C ALA A 37 -0.36 -21.29 11.46
N ASP A 38 0.51 -20.41 10.97
CA ASP A 38 0.21 -19.04 10.57
C ASP A 38 -0.19 -18.89 9.09
N ALA A 39 -0.31 -19.98 8.32
CA ALA A 39 -0.78 -19.92 6.93
C ALA A 39 -2.21 -19.34 6.80
N ALA A 40 -3.02 -19.44 7.86
CA ALA A 40 -4.32 -18.78 7.94
C ALA A 40 -4.21 -17.25 7.92
N ALA A 41 -3.11 -16.67 8.42
CA ALA A 41 -2.88 -15.22 8.41
C ALA A 41 -2.64 -14.69 6.98
N ALA A 42 -2.06 -15.50 6.10
CA ALA A 42 -1.87 -15.14 4.69
C ALA A 42 -3.20 -14.77 4.00
N PHE A 43 -4.30 -15.48 4.33
CA PHE A 43 -5.64 -15.19 3.79
C PHE A 43 -6.16 -13.80 4.18
N PHE A 44 -5.74 -13.26 5.32
CA PHE A 44 -6.12 -11.91 5.75
C PHE A 44 -5.14 -10.84 5.26
N MET A 45 -3.86 -11.19 5.12
CA MET A 45 -2.83 -10.27 4.66
C MET A 45 -2.95 -9.95 3.16
N LEU A 46 -3.35 -10.90 2.32
CA LEU A 46 -3.48 -10.71 0.87
C LEU A 46 -4.54 -9.63 0.50
N PRO A 47 -5.77 -9.67 1.03
CA PRO A 47 -6.75 -8.62 0.81
C PRO A 47 -6.31 -7.27 1.39
N LEU A 48 -5.64 -7.28 2.56
CA LEU A 48 -5.15 -6.06 3.19
C LEU A 48 -4.08 -5.37 2.33
N ALA A 49 -3.13 -6.14 1.79
CA ALA A 49 -2.15 -5.64 0.84
C ALA A 49 -2.84 -5.04 -0.40
N ALA A 50 -3.81 -5.72 -1.00
CA ALA A 50 -4.55 -5.20 -2.16
C ALA A 50 -5.26 -3.86 -1.88
N ILE A 51 -5.89 -3.73 -0.69
CA ILE A 51 -6.55 -2.48 -0.27
C ILE A 51 -5.51 -1.36 -0.12
N LEU A 52 -4.38 -1.63 0.53
CA LEU A 52 -3.33 -0.63 0.75
C LEU A 52 -2.68 -0.18 -0.57
N ALA A 53 -2.48 -1.11 -1.52
CA ALA A 53 -2.06 -0.77 -2.88
C ALA A 53 -3.07 0.15 -3.58
N ALA A 54 -4.37 -0.12 -3.47
CA ALA A 54 -5.40 0.71 -4.07
C ALA A 54 -5.45 2.12 -3.45
N VAL A 55 -5.31 2.23 -2.13
CA VAL A 55 -5.24 3.53 -1.42
C VAL A 55 -3.99 4.30 -1.83
N SER A 56 -2.84 3.63 -1.93
CA SER A 56 -1.58 4.20 -2.42
C SER A 56 -1.75 4.79 -3.82
N LEU A 57 -2.30 4.01 -4.76
CA LEU A 57 -2.57 4.46 -6.13
C LEU A 57 -3.54 5.65 -6.15
N GLY A 58 -4.60 5.62 -5.33
CA GLY A 58 -5.55 6.72 -5.20
C GLY A 58 -4.89 8.02 -4.72
N MET A 59 -3.99 7.93 -3.74
CA MET A 59 -3.23 9.08 -3.24
C MET A 59 -2.25 9.63 -4.30
N LEU A 60 -1.58 8.75 -5.04
CA LEU A 60 -0.64 9.15 -6.09
C LEU A 60 -1.35 9.77 -7.30
N TRP A 61 -2.46 9.19 -7.76
CA TRP A 61 -3.30 9.78 -8.81
C TRP A 61 -3.96 11.08 -8.37
N GLY A 62 -4.46 11.14 -7.12
CA GLY A 62 -5.01 12.35 -6.54
C GLY A 62 -3.97 13.48 -6.47
N CYS A 63 -2.72 13.15 -6.13
CA CYS A 63 -1.62 14.10 -6.19
C CYS A 63 -1.35 14.61 -7.61
N GLY A 64 -1.44 13.76 -8.64
CA GLY A 64 -1.29 14.17 -10.03
C GLY A 64 -2.32 15.21 -10.46
N ARG A 65 -3.58 15.06 -10.01
CA ARG A 65 -4.65 16.03 -10.27
C ARG A 65 -4.53 17.35 -9.50
N LEU A 66 -3.83 17.37 -8.37
CA LEU A 66 -3.59 18.60 -7.60
C LEU A 66 -2.49 19.49 -8.18
N ARG A 67 -1.70 18.95 -9.13
CA ARG A 67 -0.61 19.65 -9.83
C ARG A 67 -1.00 20.16 -11.23
N ALA A 68 -2.08 19.63 -11.81
CA ALA A 68 -2.69 20.10 -13.06
C ALA A 68 -3.63 21.29 -12.79
#